data_AF-A0A210Q3M8-F1
#
_entry.id   AF-A0A210Q3M8-F1
#
_cell.length_a   1.000
_cell.length_b   1.000
_cell.length_c   1.000
_cell.angle_alpha   90.00
_cell.angle_beta   90.00
_cell.angle_gamma   90.00
#
_symmetry.space_group_name_H-M   'P 1'
#
loop_
_entity.id
_entity.type
_entity.pdbx_description
1 polymer ?
#
loop_
_entity_poly.entity_id
_entity_poly.type
_entity_poly.pdbx_seq_one_letter_code
_entity_poly.pdbx_strand_id
1 'polypeptide(L)'
;MGLVRYMCFAVGGLSVTIMCCLYSFGRYYQDGKYIGFKQDKMKTQYNDYRTGMKDTWTDRIQHLQKGCHQTDRKDQYKIKYQQTQPIFFQSMKLNISVCKVAKAGSTFWAIVFLIVEKGLPAYEAFSIPRHRIHGISSSLSKSLHSSHEQLRTKGVVVSRDPYSRLFSAFVDKYHLLRFVQAARSLAQSLGKGYFITEAGKCGYKVSFQDFVDSVTTKALQGSKINRHWSPVYTMCRVCDVEYQYAIQQETLTRDTEYIIKQLNISNEIKTTLTQMFHGPGPNKTMEGVIQTMWSAIDSPAMRACCSNKLAYFMKMWEGFKMQGYIRTNVSFPFSSFQKNNSVNVEGITKAVLAAMNTNPLSSTERKAQRRQALVQAYAGMPRRIIAQIQEMYRMDFHLFGYDANPPT
;
A
#
# COMPACT_ATOMS: atom_id res chain seq x y z
N MET A 1 34.08 6.55 -30.39
CA MET A 1 33.61 6.25 -31.76
C MET A 1 34.16 4.89 -32.15
N GLY A 2 33.29 3.94 -32.51
CA GLY A 2 33.70 2.62 -33.00
C GLY A 2 32.52 1.96 -33.70
N LEU A 3 32.58 1.91 -35.04
CA LEU A 3 31.58 1.31 -35.91
C LEU A 3 31.55 -0.22 -35.76
N VAL A 4 30.36 -0.82 -35.87
CA VAL A 4 30.17 -2.27 -36.04
C VAL A 4 29.73 -2.51 -37.48
N ARG A 5 30.50 -3.32 -38.24
CA ARG A 5 30.10 -3.87 -39.54
C ARG A 5 29.26 -5.13 -39.33
N TYR A 6 28.20 -5.30 -40.11
CA TYR A 6 27.41 -6.52 -40.20
C TYR A 6 27.73 -7.25 -41.51
N MET A 7 27.94 -8.57 -41.44
CA MET A 7 27.90 -9.46 -42.60
C MET A 7 26.66 -10.35 -42.49
N CYS A 8 25.80 -10.32 -43.52
CA CYS A 8 24.73 -11.29 -43.71
C CYS A 8 25.19 -12.35 -44.70
N PHE A 9 24.98 -13.63 -44.38
CA PHE A 9 24.95 -14.70 -45.37
C PHE A 9 23.50 -15.09 -45.63
N ALA A 10 23.11 -15.05 -46.90
CA ALA A 10 21.85 -15.60 -47.39
C ALA A 10 22.13 -16.99 -47.98
N VAL A 11 21.40 -18.00 -47.52
CA VAL A 11 21.24 -19.26 -48.24
C VAL A 11 19.74 -19.57 -48.25
N GLY A 12 19.18 -19.65 -49.45
CA GLY A 12 17.76 -19.86 -49.70
C GLY A 12 17.33 -21.32 -49.58
N GLY A 13 16.01 -21.52 -49.53
CA GLY A 13 15.37 -22.83 -49.65
C GLY A 13 14.21 -23.03 -48.68
N LEU A 14 12.98 -22.83 -49.18
CA LEU A 14 11.67 -23.25 -48.66
C LEU A 14 11.64 -24.12 -47.38
N SER A 15 11.09 -23.58 -46.27
CA SER A 15 9.89 -24.10 -45.58
C SER A 15 9.57 -23.25 -44.34
N VAL A 16 8.28 -23.15 -44.03
CA VAL A 16 7.63 -22.33 -42.98
C VAL A 16 8.38 -22.37 -41.65
N THR A 17 8.81 -21.21 -41.11
CA THR A 17 9.30 -21.11 -39.73
C THR A 17 8.78 -19.85 -39.05
N ILE A 18 8.14 -20.08 -37.89
CA ILE A 18 7.63 -19.12 -36.91
C ILE A 18 8.66 -18.03 -36.59
N MET A 19 8.29 -16.76 -36.74
CA MET A 19 9.13 -15.62 -36.40
C MET A 19 9.21 -15.46 -34.87
N CYS A 20 10.09 -16.22 -34.22
CA CYS A 20 10.53 -15.94 -32.86
C CYS A 20 11.49 -14.75 -32.87
N CYS A 21 10.97 -13.55 -32.61
CA CYS A 21 11.81 -12.39 -32.29
C CYS A 21 12.49 -12.59 -30.92
N LEU A 22 13.71 -13.11 -30.93
CA LEU A 22 14.63 -13.06 -29.79
C LEU A 22 15.18 -11.63 -29.66
N TYR A 23 14.52 -10.83 -28.83
CA TYR A 23 15.08 -9.56 -28.38
C TYR A 23 16.26 -9.82 -27.44
N SER A 24 17.46 -9.44 -27.90
CA SER A 24 18.66 -9.43 -27.06
C SER A 24 18.55 -8.30 -26.03
N PHE A 25 18.31 -8.65 -24.77
CA PHE A 25 18.36 -7.70 -23.65
C PHE A 25 19.80 -7.26 -23.39
N GLY A 26 20.01 -5.95 -23.23
CA GLY A 26 21.28 -5.35 -22.82
C GLY A 26 21.77 -5.95 -21.50
N ARG A 27 23.01 -6.43 -21.50
CA ARG A 27 23.65 -7.20 -20.44
C ARG A 27 24.37 -6.25 -19.48
N TYR A 28 24.11 -6.37 -18.17
CA TYR A 28 24.81 -5.61 -17.13
C TYR A 28 25.81 -6.52 -16.40
N TYR A 29 27.05 -6.04 -16.20
CA TYR A 29 28.19 -6.75 -15.62
C TYR A 29 28.52 -6.13 -14.25
N GLN A 30 28.44 -6.90 -13.16
CA GLN A 30 29.15 -6.62 -11.90
C GLN A 30 29.51 -7.94 -11.19
N ASP A 31 30.74 -7.99 -10.64
CA ASP A 31 31.27 -8.98 -9.68
C ASP A 31 31.25 -10.47 -10.07
N GLY A 32 31.64 -10.79 -11.31
CA GLY A 32 32.14 -12.13 -11.67
C GLY A 32 31.17 -13.30 -11.51
N LYS A 33 29.90 -13.07 -11.18
CA LYS A 33 28.85 -14.08 -11.09
C LYS A 33 27.69 -13.72 -12.01
N TYR A 34 27.46 -14.60 -12.99
CA TYR A 34 26.32 -14.55 -13.88
C TYR A 34 25.01 -14.69 -13.09
N ILE A 35 24.25 -13.61 -12.92
CA ILE A 35 22.84 -13.70 -12.53
C ILE A 35 22.01 -13.77 -13.81
N GLY A 36 22.02 -14.94 -14.44
CA GLY A 36 21.07 -15.26 -15.51
C GLY A 36 19.67 -15.42 -14.90
N PHE A 37 18.79 -14.46 -15.13
CA PHE A 37 17.40 -14.54 -14.69
C PHE A 37 16.64 -15.55 -15.56
N LYS A 38 16.54 -16.81 -15.10
CA LYS A 38 15.65 -17.80 -15.70
C LYS A 38 14.23 -17.56 -15.20
N GLN A 39 13.42 -16.93 -16.04
CA GLN A 39 11.98 -16.74 -15.83
C GLN A 39 11.19 -18.06 -15.86
N ASP A 40 11.83 -19.18 -16.23
CA ASP A 40 11.20 -20.45 -16.60
C ASP A 40 10.93 -21.45 -15.46
N LYS A 41 10.98 -21.05 -14.18
CA LYS A 41 10.64 -21.95 -13.06
C LYS A 41 9.49 -21.51 -12.14
N MET A 42 8.73 -20.47 -12.49
CA MET A 42 7.58 -20.02 -11.66
C MET A 42 6.21 -20.19 -12.33
N LYS A 43 6.10 -20.98 -13.40
CA LYS A 43 4.85 -21.11 -14.19
C LYS A 43 3.84 -22.15 -13.70
N THR A 44 4.11 -22.93 -12.65
CA THR A 44 3.27 -24.12 -12.33
C THR A 44 2.70 -24.18 -10.90
N GLN A 45 2.55 -23.06 -10.17
CA GLN A 45 1.95 -23.15 -8.83
C GLN A 45 1.06 -21.98 -8.39
N TYR A 46 0.49 -21.24 -9.33
CA TYR A 46 -0.42 -20.14 -9.00
C TYR A 46 -1.80 -20.42 -9.62
N ASN A 47 -2.73 -20.86 -8.78
CA ASN A 47 -4.15 -20.87 -9.14
C ASN A 47 -4.61 -19.42 -9.37
N ASP A 48 -5.49 -19.23 -10.35
CA ASP A 48 -6.12 -17.96 -10.69
C ASP A 48 -6.84 -17.37 -9.45
N TYR A 49 -6.21 -16.41 -8.78
CA TYR A 49 -6.73 -15.74 -7.59
C TYR A 49 -7.56 -14.49 -7.94
N ARG A 50 -8.41 -14.56 -8.97
CA ARG A 50 -9.44 -13.52 -9.23
C ARG A 50 -10.49 -13.42 -8.14
N THR A 51 -10.51 -14.37 -7.21
CA THR A 51 -11.12 -14.25 -5.89
C THR A 51 -10.09 -14.75 -4.90
N GLY A 52 -9.97 -14.09 -3.73
CA GLY A 52 -9.09 -14.55 -2.67
C GLY A 52 -9.25 -16.05 -2.49
N MET A 53 -8.12 -16.73 -2.27
CA MET A 53 -7.99 -18.13 -1.92
C MET A 53 -9.29 -18.66 -1.29
N LYS A 54 -9.81 -19.82 -1.71
CA LYS A 54 -11.00 -20.51 -1.13
C LYS A 54 -10.88 -20.79 0.39
N ASP A 55 -9.80 -20.30 0.99
CA ASP A 55 -9.18 -20.44 2.30
C ASP A 55 -10.08 -20.27 3.50
N THR A 56 -9.94 -21.25 4.38
CA THR A 56 -10.10 -21.04 5.80
C THR A 56 -8.89 -20.25 6.36
N TRP A 57 -9.04 -19.61 7.52
CA TRP A 57 -7.92 -18.94 8.20
C TRP A 57 -6.78 -19.90 8.57
N THR A 58 -7.10 -21.19 8.74
CA THR A 58 -6.14 -22.27 9.00
C THR A 58 -5.23 -22.50 7.80
N ASP A 59 -5.79 -22.53 6.60
CA ASP A 59 -5.02 -22.75 5.36
C ASP A 59 -3.98 -21.63 5.16
N ARG A 60 -4.37 -20.38 5.44
CA ARG A 60 -3.47 -19.21 5.36
C ARG A 60 -2.26 -19.33 6.27
N ILE A 61 -2.50 -19.70 7.54
CA ILE A 61 -1.40 -19.78 8.50
C ILE A 61 -0.50 -21.00 8.22
N GLN A 62 -1.08 -22.13 7.80
CA GLN A 62 -0.31 -23.31 7.38
C GLN A 62 0.54 -23.02 6.14
N HIS A 63 -0.03 -22.32 5.13
CA HIS A 63 0.71 -21.90 3.94
C HIS A 63 1.89 -20.99 4.31
N LEU A 64 1.66 -20.01 5.19
CA LEU A 64 2.70 -19.09 5.66
C LEU A 64 3.82 -19.85 6.39
N GLN A 65 3.47 -20.74 7.32
CA GLN A 65 4.44 -21.56 8.06
C GLN A 65 5.25 -22.47 7.12
N LYS A 66 4.56 -23.16 6.20
CA LYS A 66 5.19 -24.00 5.18
C LYS A 66 6.17 -23.20 4.31
N GLY A 67 5.77 -22.02 3.82
CA GLY A 67 6.64 -21.15 3.04
C GLY A 67 7.88 -20.67 3.81
N CYS A 68 7.73 -20.39 5.11
CA CYS A 68 8.86 -20.08 5.99
C CYS A 68 9.81 -21.27 6.19
N HIS A 69 9.30 -22.51 6.28
CA HIS A 69 10.15 -23.71 6.36
C HIS A 69 10.87 -24.04 5.05
N GLN A 70 10.24 -23.76 3.90
CA GLN A 70 10.78 -24.10 2.58
C GLN A 70 11.82 -23.10 2.05
N THR A 71 11.88 -21.89 2.60
CA THR A 71 12.82 -20.86 2.15
C THR A 71 14.07 -20.87 3.03
N ASP A 72 15.28 -20.94 2.46
CA ASP A 72 16.53 -20.77 3.22
C ASP A 72 16.51 -19.39 3.93
N ARG A 73 16.82 -19.35 5.23
CA ARG A 73 16.92 -18.10 6.02
C ARG A 73 17.83 -17.06 5.37
N LYS A 74 18.91 -17.47 4.68
CA LYS A 74 19.79 -16.55 3.93
C LYS A 74 19.08 -15.93 2.73
N ASP A 75 18.19 -16.67 2.08
CA ASP A 75 17.38 -16.21 0.96
C ASP A 75 16.13 -15.43 1.40
N GLN A 76 15.62 -15.70 2.61
CA GLN A 76 14.50 -14.95 3.20
C GLN A 76 14.87 -13.47 3.36
N TYR A 77 16.03 -13.17 3.94
CA TYR A 77 16.50 -11.81 4.20
C TYR A 77 17.65 -11.37 3.27
N LYS A 78 17.73 -11.97 2.08
CA LYS A 78 18.75 -11.71 1.04
C LYS A 78 18.94 -10.22 0.77
N ILE A 79 17.83 -9.51 0.80
CA ILE A 79 17.77 -8.07 0.69
C ILE A 79 18.14 -7.45 2.05
N LYS A 80 19.41 -7.09 2.22
CA LYS A 80 19.96 -6.44 3.42
C LYS A 80 19.77 -4.92 3.42
N TYR A 81 18.53 -4.42 3.32
CA TYR A 81 18.29 -3.04 3.73
C TYR A 81 18.39 -2.94 5.25
N GLN A 82 18.66 -1.76 5.79
CA GLN A 82 18.44 -1.50 7.22
C GLN A 82 17.00 -1.92 7.56
N GLN A 83 16.86 -3.10 8.15
CA GLN A 83 15.56 -3.71 8.40
C GLN A 83 14.80 -2.79 9.33
N THR A 84 13.55 -2.48 8.97
CA THR A 84 12.70 -1.75 9.90
C THR A 84 12.44 -2.65 11.09
N GLN A 85 12.79 -2.20 12.31
CA GLN A 85 12.41 -2.91 13.52
C GLN A 85 10.91 -3.22 13.48
N PRO A 86 10.51 -4.47 13.75
CA PRO A 86 9.11 -4.85 13.79
C PRO A 86 8.44 -4.16 14.97
N ILE A 87 7.27 -3.60 14.73
CA ILE A 87 6.47 -2.92 15.74
C ILE A 87 5.08 -3.51 15.70
N PHE A 88 4.54 -3.86 16.86
CA PHE A 88 3.22 -4.44 17.04
C PHE A 88 2.36 -3.49 17.86
N PHE A 89 1.06 -3.43 17.59
CA PHE A 89 0.10 -3.04 18.62
C PHE A 89 -0.09 -4.23 19.56
N GLN A 90 -0.02 -4.05 20.87
CA GLN A 90 -0.17 -5.11 21.86
C GLN A 90 -1.33 -4.82 22.82
N SER A 91 -2.17 -5.83 23.06
CA SER A 91 -3.30 -5.78 23.97
C SER A 91 -3.32 -7.07 24.78
N MET A 92 -3.14 -6.95 26.11
CA MET A 92 -3.28 -8.08 27.03
C MET A 92 -4.76 -8.42 27.23
N LYS A 93 -5.66 -7.42 27.21
CA LYS A 93 -7.11 -7.62 27.31
C LYS A 93 -7.67 -8.48 26.18
N LEU A 94 -7.22 -8.23 24.95
CA LEU A 94 -7.59 -9.04 23.78
C LEU A 94 -6.73 -10.30 23.64
N ASN A 95 -5.62 -10.39 24.36
CA ASN A 95 -4.58 -11.42 24.19
C ASN A 95 -4.11 -11.56 22.73
N ILE A 96 -3.90 -10.43 22.05
CA ILE A 96 -3.34 -10.39 20.68
C ILE A 96 -2.27 -9.31 20.52
N SER A 97 -1.37 -9.52 19.57
CA SER A 97 -0.41 -8.54 19.08
C SER A 97 -0.48 -8.46 17.55
N VAL A 98 -0.77 -7.27 17.01
CA VAL A 98 -0.95 -7.06 15.56
C VAL A 98 0.23 -6.30 14.98
N CYS A 99 0.92 -6.85 13.98
CA CYS A 99 2.03 -6.17 13.33
C CYS A 99 1.57 -4.85 12.67
N LYS A 100 2.31 -3.75 12.90
CA LYS A 100 2.00 -2.41 12.37
C LYS A 100 2.42 -2.27 10.91
N VAL A 101 1.63 -2.86 10.01
CA VAL A 101 1.87 -2.78 8.58
C VAL A 101 1.25 -1.52 7.97
N ALA A 102 2.10 -0.59 7.58
CA ALA A 102 1.65 0.60 6.86
C ALA A 102 0.95 0.20 5.56
N LYS A 103 -0.19 0.87 5.28
CA LYS A 103 -1.01 0.67 4.08
C LYS A 103 -1.71 -0.70 4.00
N ALA A 104 -1.72 -1.49 5.07
CA ALA A 104 -2.47 -2.73 5.22
C ALA A 104 -3.30 -2.72 6.54
N GLY A 105 -4.10 -1.67 6.75
CA GLY A 105 -5.08 -1.67 7.85
C GLY A 105 -4.56 -1.21 9.21
N SER A 106 -3.33 -0.70 9.33
CA SER A 106 -2.78 -0.28 10.63
C SER A 106 -3.59 0.80 11.37
N THR A 107 -4.24 1.74 10.66
CA THR A 107 -5.14 2.72 11.32
C THR A 107 -6.38 2.04 11.90
N PHE A 108 -6.92 1.03 11.22
CA PHE A 108 -8.07 0.29 11.71
C PHE A 108 -7.71 -0.46 13.00
N TRP A 109 -6.59 -1.17 13.01
CA TRP A 109 -6.13 -1.86 14.22
C TRP A 109 -5.76 -0.90 15.36
N ALA A 110 -5.19 0.27 15.05
CA ALA A 110 -4.99 1.31 16.05
C ALA A 110 -6.30 1.72 16.73
N ILE A 111 -7.38 1.89 15.95
CA ILE A 111 -8.71 2.22 16.48
C ILE A 111 -9.25 1.08 17.34
N VAL A 112 -9.21 -0.17 16.86
CA VAL A 112 -9.64 -1.35 17.64
C VAL A 112 -8.96 -1.38 19.01
N PHE A 113 -7.64 -1.16 19.04
CA PHE A 113 -6.87 -1.20 20.28
C PHE A 113 -7.18 0.00 21.18
N LEU A 114 -7.41 1.19 20.63
CA LEU A 114 -7.78 2.36 21.43
C LEU A 114 -9.18 2.21 22.05
N ILE A 115 -10.14 1.64 21.33
CA ILE A 115 -11.49 1.36 21.86
C ILE A 115 -11.37 0.43 23.07
N VAL A 116 -10.60 -0.67 22.96
CA VAL A 116 -10.52 -1.68 24.02
C VAL A 116 -9.61 -1.29 25.19
N GLU A 117 -8.46 -0.68 24.90
CA GLU A 117 -7.47 -0.34 25.92
C GLU A 117 -7.77 0.99 26.61
N LYS A 118 -8.37 1.95 25.90
CA LYS A 118 -8.60 3.31 26.40
C LYS A 118 -10.09 3.67 26.54
N GLY A 119 -11.01 2.77 26.21
CA GLY A 119 -12.45 3.03 26.30
C GLY A 119 -12.94 4.11 25.32
N LEU A 120 -12.18 4.36 24.24
CA LEU A 120 -12.52 5.38 23.25
C LEU A 120 -13.82 4.99 22.53
N PRO A 121 -14.87 5.83 22.49
CA PRO A 121 -16.09 5.49 21.78
C PRO A 121 -15.82 5.28 20.28
N ALA A 122 -16.39 4.22 19.72
CA ALA A 122 -16.14 3.84 18.32
C ALA A 122 -16.49 4.98 17.33
N TYR A 123 -17.56 5.74 17.60
CA TYR A 123 -17.95 6.87 16.75
C TYR A 123 -16.93 8.00 16.76
N GLU A 124 -16.29 8.29 17.89
CA GLU A 124 -15.27 9.33 18.01
C GLU A 124 -13.97 8.90 17.33
N ALA A 125 -13.59 7.63 17.51
CA ALA A 125 -12.33 7.11 17.00
C ALA A 125 -12.16 7.26 15.49
N PHE A 126 -13.27 7.21 14.74
CA PHE A 126 -13.27 7.38 13.28
C PHE A 126 -13.16 8.83 12.81
N SER A 127 -13.57 9.80 13.64
CA SER A 127 -13.45 11.22 13.34
C SER A 127 -12.09 11.80 13.71
N ILE A 128 -11.31 11.11 14.55
CA ILE A 128 -9.97 11.57 14.93
C ILE A 128 -9.01 11.50 13.72
N PRO A 129 -8.24 12.58 13.45
CA PRO A 129 -7.19 12.57 12.44
C PRO A 129 -6.23 11.39 12.58
N ARG A 130 -5.91 10.74 11.46
CA ARG A 130 -5.10 9.51 11.43
C ARG A 130 -3.73 9.69 12.08
N HIS A 131 -3.12 10.87 11.94
CA HIS A 131 -1.82 11.14 12.58
C HIS A 131 -1.94 11.15 14.12
N ARG A 132 -3.04 11.68 14.66
CA ARG A 132 -3.34 11.62 16.10
C ARG A 132 -3.65 10.21 16.56
N ILE A 133 -4.43 9.44 15.80
CA ILE A 133 -4.67 8.00 16.09
C ILE A 133 -3.34 7.24 16.24
N HIS A 134 -2.41 7.40 15.29
CA HIS A 134 -1.11 6.75 15.36
C HIS A 134 -0.22 7.28 16.50
N GLY A 135 -0.38 8.56 16.86
CA GLY A 135 0.28 9.16 18.02
C GLY A 135 -0.22 8.59 19.36
N ILE A 136 -1.53 8.55 19.57
CA ILE A 136 -2.14 8.05 20.83
C ILE A 136 -1.87 6.55 21.00
N SER A 137 -2.01 5.77 19.91
CA SER A 137 -1.73 4.33 19.91
C SER A 137 -0.23 3.98 19.99
N SER A 138 0.68 4.96 19.97
CA SER A 138 2.11 4.70 20.18
C SER A 138 2.39 4.08 21.55
N SER A 139 1.63 4.49 22.58
CA SER A 139 1.69 3.91 23.94
C SER A 139 1.30 2.44 24.00
N LEU A 140 0.59 1.94 22.98
CA LEU A 140 0.17 0.54 22.85
C LEU A 140 1.13 -0.26 21.96
N SER A 141 2.27 0.33 21.57
CA SER A 141 3.20 -0.28 20.61
C SER A 141 4.35 -1.00 21.31
N LYS A 142 4.65 -2.21 20.86
CA LYS A 142 5.80 -3.02 21.29
C LYS A 142 6.71 -3.29 20.10
N SER A 143 7.99 -2.92 20.23
CA SER A 143 9.02 -3.29 19.27
C SER A 143 9.70 -4.60 19.70
N LEU A 144 10.06 -5.45 18.73
CA LEU A 144 10.94 -6.59 18.98
C LEU A 144 12.35 -6.23 18.53
N HIS A 145 13.34 -6.38 19.42
CA HIS A 145 14.70 -5.91 19.20
C HIS A 145 15.67 -7.02 18.77
N SER A 146 15.35 -8.29 19.07
CA SER A 146 16.19 -9.45 18.74
C SER A 146 15.38 -10.54 18.03
N SER A 147 16.05 -11.48 17.36
CA SER A 147 15.44 -12.69 16.76
C SER A 147 14.83 -13.66 17.75
N HIS A 148 15.22 -13.57 19.00
CA HIS A 148 14.78 -14.50 20.03
C HIS A 148 13.61 -13.94 20.85
N GLU A 149 13.31 -12.65 20.70
CA GLU A 149 12.18 -12.03 21.37
C GLU A 149 10.87 -12.46 20.71
N GLN A 150 10.01 -13.13 21.49
CA GLN A 150 8.69 -13.56 21.05
C GLN A 150 7.58 -12.68 21.65
N LEU A 151 6.42 -12.71 20.98
CA LEU A 151 5.23 -12.04 21.47
C LEU A 151 4.69 -12.76 22.72
N ARG A 152 4.23 -11.99 23.71
CA ARG A 152 3.57 -12.54 24.91
C ARG A 152 2.10 -12.93 24.68
N THR A 153 1.56 -12.58 23.51
CA THR A 153 0.16 -12.75 23.14
C THR A 153 0.05 -13.29 21.72
N LYS A 154 -1.15 -13.68 21.28
CA LYS A 154 -1.31 -14.29 19.97
C LYS A 154 -0.96 -13.32 18.83
N GLY A 155 -0.01 -13.69 17.98
CA GLY A 155 0.45 -12.89 16.85
C GLY A 155 -0.56 -12.84 15.70
N VAL A 156 -0.81 -11.63 15.18
CA VAL A 156 -1.61 -11.38 13.98
C VAL A 156 -0.75 -10.62 12.97
N VAL A 157 -0.62 -11.17 11.76
CA VAL A 157 -0.01 -10.48 10.62
C VAL A 157 -1.08 -10.09 9.61
N VAL A 158 -1.04 -8.84 9.17
CA VAL A 158 -1.91 -8.30 8.13
C VAL A 158 -1.08 -8.04 6.89
N SER A 159 -1.31 -8.81 5.84
CA SER A 159 -0.70 -8.56 4.54
C SER A 159 -1.63 -7.76 3.63
N ARG A 160 -1.10 -7.33 2.49
CA ARG A 160 -1.86 -6.72 1.40
C ARG A 160 -1.14 -7.04 0.11
N ASP A 161 -1.89 -7.21 -0.98
CA ASP A 161 -1.32 -7.36 -2.31
C ASP A 161 -0.23 -6.28 -2.56
N PRO A 162 1.03 -6.67 -2.88
CA PRO A 162 2.14 -5.74 -3.04
C PRO A 162 1.86 -4.62 -4.05
N TYR A 163 1.20 -4.93 -5.17
CA TYR A 163 0.87 -3.95 -6.20
C TYR A 163 -0.09 -2.88 -5.68
N SER A 164 -1.17 -3.33 -5.02
CA SER A 164 -2.17 -2.49 -4.36
C SER A 164 -1.56 -1.64 -3.23
N ARG A 165 -0.59 -2.21 -2.50
CA ARG A 165 0.08 -1.53 -1.39
C ARG A 165 0.98 -0.40 -1.88
N LEU A 166 1.77 -0.63 -2.93
CA LEU A 166 2.58 0.40 -3.58
C LEU A 166 1.72 1.55 -4.12
N PHE A 167 0.63 1.24 -4.81
CA PHE A 167 -0.29 2.26 -5.32
C PHE A 167 -0.92 3.08 -4.18
N SER A 168 -1.34 2.43 -3.11
CA SER A 168 -1.87 3.11 -1.92
C SER A 168 -0.83 4.00 -1.24
N ALA A 169 0.44 3.60 -1.23
CA ALA A 169 1.55 4.40 -0.71
C ALA A 169 1.79 5.65 -1.58
N PHE A 170 1.81 5.50 -2.91
CA PHE A 170 1.93 6.62 -3.85
C PHE A 170 0.82 7.65 -3.66
N VAL A 171 -0.44 7.22 -3.66
CA VAL A 171 -1.59 8.12 -3.52
C VAL A 171 -1.50 8.92 -2.22
N ASP A 172 -1.20 8.26 -1.09
CA ASP A 172 -1.13 8.91 0.22
C ASP A 172 0.12 9.79 0.42
N LYS A 173 1.28 9.39 -0.12
CA LYS A 173 2.56 10.07 0.18
C LYS A 173 2.98 11.08 -0.87
N TYR A 174 2.77 10.78 -2.15
CA TYR A 174 3.24 11.60 -3.27
C TYR A 174 2.08 12.41 -3.88
N HIS A 175 0.95 11.77 -4.23
CA HIS A 175 -0.19 12.50 -4.81
C HIS A 175 -0.82 13.47 -3.79
N LEU A 176 -1.06 13.00 -2.58
CA LEU A 176 -1.62 13.79 -1.47
C LEU A 176 -0.53 14.49 -0.62
N LEU A 177 0.70 14.56 -1.15
CA LEU A 177 1.81 15.40 -0.65
C LEU A 177 2.19 15.23 0.83
N ARG A 178 1.83 14.12 1.47
CA ARG A 178 2.22 13.88 2.87
C ARG A 178 3.72 13.70 3.06
N PHE A 179 4.45 13.27 2.02
CA PHE A 179 5.91 13.23 1.97
C PHE A 179 6.43 14.23 0.91
N VAL A 180 6.02 15.50 1.04
CA VAL A 180 6.35 16.58 0.08
C VAL A 180 7.85 16.71 -0.20
N GLN A 181 8.73 16.55 0.80
CA GLN A 181 10.18 16.62 0.60
C GLN A 181 10.70 15.44 -0.23
N ALA A 182 10.18 14.23 -0.02
CA ALA A 182 10.56 13.06 -0.81
C ALA A 182 10.07 13.20 -2.26
N ALA A 183 8.86 13.74 -2.46
CA ALA A 183 8.35 14.07 -3.78
C ALA A 183 9.20 15.14 -4.49
N ARG A 184 9.60 16.20 -3.76
CA ARG A 184 10.50 17.25 -4.27
C ARG A 184 11.84 16.66 -4.70
N SER A 185 12.49 15.89 -3.84
CA SER A 185 13.80 15.30 -4.10
C SER A 185 13.77 14.40 -5.33
N LEU A 186 12.73 13.56 -5.46
CA LEU A 186 12.56 12.71 -6.64
C LEU A 186 12.29 13.53 -7.91
N ALA A 187 11.45 14.57 -7.83
CA ALA A 187 11.20 15.45 -8.97
C ALA A 187 12.48 16.13 -9.44
N GLN A 188 13.30 16.65 -8.51
CA GLN A 188 14.58 17.29 -8.82
C GLN A 188 15.56 16.32 -9.48
N SER A 189 15.69 15.09 -8.97
CA SER A 189 16.58 14.09 -9.58
C SER A 189 16.16 13.67 -11.00
N LEU A 190 14.89 13.88 -11.34
CA LEU A 190 14.32 13.56 -12.66
C LEU A 190 14.16 14.79 -13.57
N GLY A 191 14.60 15.99 -13.12
CA GLY A 191 14.39 17.23 -13.85
C GLY A 191 12.93 17.64 -14.03
N LYS A 192 12.03 17.18 -13.14
CA LYS A 192 10.58 17.42 -13.24
C LYS A 192 10.15 18.63 -12.43
N GLY A 193 9.32 19.48 -13.04
CA GLY A 193 8.75 20.67 -12.42
C GLY A 193 7.51 20.41 -11.55
N TYR A 194 6.79 21.51 -11.25
CA TYR A 194 5.54 21.47 -10.49
C TYR A 194 4.38 20.87 -11.30
N PHE A 195 3.48 20.18 -10.61
CA PHE A 195 2.19 19.79 -11.17
C PHE A 195 1.27 21.01 -11.17
N ILE A 196 0.59 21.27 -12.30
CA ILE A 196 -0.28 22.44 -12.48
C ILE A 196 -1.74 21.97 -12.46
N THR A 197 -2.56 22.56 -11.59
CA THR A 197 -4.02 22.45 -11.60
C THR A 197 -4.63 23.72 -12.19
N GLU A 198 -5.94 23.73 -12.41
CA GLU A 198 -6.69 24.93 -12.79
C GLU A 198 -6.55 26.08 -11.77
N ALA A 199 -6.39 25.76 -10.48
CA ALA A 199 -6.13 26.73 -9.42
C ALA A 199 -4.65 27.11 -9.25
N GLY A 200 -3.74 26.54 -10.03
CA GLY A 200 -2.30 26.84 -10.00
C GLY A 200 -1.42 25.64 -9.61
N LYS A 201 -0.14 25.91 -9.31
CA LYS A 201 0.81 24.83 -9.01
C LYS A 201 0.45 24.13 -7.70
N CYS A 202 0.44 22.80 -7.66
CA CYS A 202 0.39 22.05 -6.42
C CYS A 202 1.07 20.69 -6.51
N GLY A 203 2.19 20.54 -5.79
CA GLY A 203 3.02 19.35 -5.80
C GLY A 203 3.93 19.28 -7.04
N TYR A 204 4.45 18.09 -7.31
CA TYR A 204 5.47 17.86 -8.36
C TYR A 204 4.96 16.88 -9.42
N LYS A 205 5.48 16.97 -10.65
CA LYS A 205 5.14 16.06 -11.77
C LYS A 205 5.76 14.66 -11.61
N VAL A 206 5.66 14.06 -10.43
CA VAL A 206 6.11 12.69 -10.15
C VAL A 206 4.95 11.74 -10.41
N SER A 207 5.12 10.87 -11.40
CA SER A 207 4.16 9.82 -11.75
C SER A 207 4.27 8.62 -10.80
N PHE A 208 3.29 7.71 -10.87
CA PHE A 208 3.36 6.44 -10.15
C PHE A 208 4.57 5.60 -10.59
N GLN A 209 4.87 5.58 -11.90
CA GLN A 209 6.04 4.88 -12.42
C GLN A 209 7.35 5.41 -11.83
N ASP A 210 7.52 6.75 -11.79
CA ASP A 210 8.72 7.36 -11.20
C ASP A 210 8.89 6.95 -9.73
N PHE A 211 7.79 6.95 -8.98
CA PHE A 211 7.78 6.54 -7.58
C PHE A 211 8.21 5.08 -7.43
N VAL A 212 7.58 4.16 -8.16
CA VAL A 212 7.87 2.72 -8.05
C VAL A 212 9.29 2.40 -8.47
N ASP A 213 9.75 2.95 -9.59
CA ASP A 213 11.13 2.76 -10.05
C ASP A 213 12.13 3.27 -9.02
N SER A 214 11.89 4.46 -8.45
CA SER A 214 12.77 5.02 -7.43
C SER A 214 12.83 4.16 -6.17
N VAL A 215 11.68 3.75 -5.61
CA VAL A 215 11.66 3.00 -4.35
C VAL A 215 12.18 1.58 -4.50
N THR A 216 11.89 0.92 -5.63
CA THR A 216 12.36 -0.45 -5.89
C THR A 216 13.82 -0.48 -6.29
N THR A 217 14.33 0.51 -7.04
CA THR A 217 15.76 0.62 -7.35
C THR A 217 16.58 0.91 -6.09
N LYS A 218 16.16 1.93 -5.31
CA LYS A 218 16.86 2.28 -4.05
C LYS A 218 16.84 1.15 -3.07
N ALA A 219 15.71 0.45 -2.99
CA ALA A 219 15.66 -0.86 -2.39
C ALA A 219 16.77 -1.69 -3.03
N LEU A 220 16.65 -2.29 -4.20
CA LEU A 220 17.56 -3.35 -4.69
C LEU A 220 19.08 -3.06 -4.62
N GLN A 221 19.47 -1.78 -4.55
CA GLN A 221 20.82 -1.30 -4.28
C GLN A 221 21.30 -1.30 -2.79
N GLY A 222 20.48 -1.76 -1.84
CA GLY A 222 20.87 -1.81 -0.43
C GLY A 222 20.43 -0.61 0.42
N SER A 223 19.68 0.37 -0.12
CA SER A 223 19.33 1.57 0.66
C SER A 223 18.32 1.29 1.77
N LYS A 224 18.31 2.14 2.80
CA LYS A 224 17.25 2.12 3.82
C LYS A 224 15.88 2.30 3.17
N ILE A 225 14.99 1.34 3.42
CA ILE A 225 13.63 1.37 2.91
C ILE A 225 12.67 2.05 3.89
N ASN A 226 11.72 2.82 3.36
CA ASN A 226 10.66 3.39 4.18
C ASN A 226 9.60 2.33 4.50
N ARG A 227 9.15 2.28 5.76
CA ARG A 227 8.11 1.37 6.23
C ARG A 227 6.82 1.41 5.40
N HIS A 228 6.48 2.52 4.74
CA HIS A 228 5.26 2.63 3.93
C HIS A 228 5.25 1.77 2.66
N TRP A 229 6.42 1.34 2.19
CA TRP A 229 6.60 0.47 1.03
C TRP A 229 7.63 -0.64 1.29
N SER A 230 7.99 -0.91 2.54
CA SER A 230 8.81 -2.07 2.90
C SER A 230 7.98 -3.35 2.83
N PRO A 231 8.50 -4.48 2.31
CA PRO A 231 7.78 -5.74 2.31
C PRO A 231 7.28 -6.14 3.71
N VAL A 232 6.11 -6.76 3.78
CA VAL A 232 5.49 -7.19 5.03
C VAL A 232 6.34 -8.25 5.71
N TYR A 233 6.91 -9.17 4.93
CA TYR A 233 7.74 -10.25 5.45
C TYR A 233 8.94 -9.74 6.28
N THR A 234 9.58 -8.65 5.85
CA THR A 234 10.68 -8.01 6.59
C THR A 234 10.17 -7.18 7.74
N MET A 235 9.14 -6.36 7.51
CA MET A 235 8.59 -5.45 8.53
C MET A 235 8.08 -6.17 9.76
N CYS A 236 7.54 -7.37 9.58
CA CYS A 236 6.95 -8.17 10.65
C CYS A 236 7.84 -9.33 11.07
N ARG A 237 8.96 -9.58 10.36
CA ARG A 237 9.82 -10.76 10.56
C ARG A 237 9.02 -12.04 10.56
N VAL A 238 8.28 -12.25 9.47
CA VAL A 238 7.19 -13.22 9.39
C VAL A 238 7.61 -14.64 9.73
N CYS A 239 8.85 -15.02 9.45
CA CYS A 239 9.38 -16.34 9.74
C CYS A 239 10.11 -16.46 11.09
N ASP A 240 10.32 -15.34 11.81
CA ASP A 240 10.98 -15.32 13.12
C ASP A 240 9.98 -15.18 14.28
N VAL A 241 8.78 -14.65 14.00
CA VAL A 241 7.73 -14.39 14.98
C VAL A 241 6.62 -15.43 14.81
N GLU A 242 6.16 -16.00 15.93
CA GLU A 242 5.04 -16.94 15.91
C GLU A 242 3.70 -16.21 15.70
N TYR A 243 3.05 -16.49 14.57
CA TYR A 243 1.71 -15.98 14.25
C TYR A 243 0.66 -17.07 14.44
N GLN A 244 -0.47 -16.69 15.05
CA GLN A 244 -1.66 -17.54 15.11
C GLN A 244 -2.67 -17.17 14.02
N TYR A 245 -2.60 -15.95 13.49
CA TYR A 245 -3.49 -15.50 12.42
C TYR A 245 -2.72 -14.77 11.32
N ALA A 246 -2.95 -15.21 10.08
CA ALA A 246 -2.52 -14.52 8.87
C ALA A 246 -3.75 -14.01 8.12
N ILE A 247 -3.91 -12.69 8.04
CA ILE A 247 -5.09 -12.04 7.45
C ILE A 247 -4.68 -11.07 6.35
N GLN A 248 -5.62 -10.71 5.49
CA GLN A 248 -5.36 -9.88 4.32
C GLN A 248 -6.18 -8.60 4.36
N GLN A 249 -5.62 -7.49 3.86
CA GLN A 249 -6.30 -6.21 3.78
C GLN A 249 -7.60 -6.28 2.95
N GLU A 250 -7.60 -7.15 1.94
CA GLU A 250 -8.70 -7.40 1.00
C GLU A 250 -9.92 -8.01 1.70
N THR A 251 -9.69 -8.80 2.77
CA THR A 251 -10.71 -9.46 3.58
C THR A 251 -10.72 -8.98 5.03
N LEU A 252 -10.10 -7.82 5.33
CA LEU A 252 -9.81 -7.36 6.69
C LEU A 252 -11.02 -7.42 7.64
N THR A 253 -12.18 -6.90 7.23
CA THR A 253 -13.39 -6.89 8.07
C THR A 253 -13.83 -8.31 8.44
N ARG A 254 -13.97 -9.20 7.45
CA ARG A 254 -14.35 -10.61 7.65
C ARG A 254 -13.34 -11.34 8.53
N ASP A 255 -12.06 -11.09 8.29
CA ASP A 255 -10.98 -11.75 9.01
C ASP A 255 -10.90 -11.27 10.47
N THR A 256 -11.07 -9.97 10.72
CA THR A 256 -11.12 -9.43 12.08
C THR A 256 -12.35 -9.94 12.84
N GLU A 257 -13.53 -9.98 12.22
CA GLU A 257 -14.73 -10.55 12.84
C GLU A 257 -14.51 -12.00 13.28
N TYR A 258 -13.87 -12.81 12.44
CA TYR A 258 -13.50 -14.18 12.80
C TYR A 258 -12.58 -14.20 14.01
N ILE A 259 -11.48 -13.43 14.00
CA ILE A 259 -10.53 -13.37 15.12
C ILE A 259 -11.27 -12.99 16.41
N ILE A 260 -12.07 -11.91 16.41
CA ILE A 260 -12.80 -11.45 17.60
C ILE A 260 -13.74 -12.52 18.16
N LYS A 261 -14.39 -13.33 17.29
CA LYS A 261 -15.22 -14.47 17.73
C LYS A 261 -14.40 -15.54 18.44
N GLN A 262 -13.15 -15.76 18.03
CA GLN A 262 -12.22 -16.73 18.65
C GLN A 262 -11.57 -16.23 19.95
N LEU A 263 -11.65 -14.94 20.26
CA LEU A 263 -11.07 -14.39 21.49
C LEU A 263 -11.96 -14.66 22.69
N ASN A 264 -11.32 -15.00 23.82
CA ASN A 264 -11.97 -15.10 25.12
C ASN A 264 -12.06 -13.72 25.78
N ILE A 265 -12.96 -12.89 25.27
CA ILE A 265 -13.21 -11.51 25.72
C ILE A 265 -14.69 -11.35 26.09
N SER A 266 -15.02 -10.34 26.91
CA SER A 266 -16.38 -10.10 27.36
C SER A 266 -17.36 -9.85 26.20
N ASN A 267 -18.63 -10.21 26.39
CA ASN A 267 -19.69 -9.96 25.41
C ASN A 267 -19.87 -8.47 25.11
N GLU A 268 -19.61 -7.60 26.09
CA GLU A 268 -19.59 -6.15 25.90
C GLU A 268 -18.55 -5.74 24.85
N ILE A 269 -17.28 -6.14 25.01
CA ILE A 269 -16.21 -5.83 24.05
C ILE A 269 -16.54 -6.41 22.66
N LYS A 270 -17.04 -7.65 22.60
CA LYS A 270 -17.47 -8.27 21.32
C LYS A 270 -18.56 -7.45 20.64
N THR A 271 -19.53 -6.97 21.40
CA THR A 271 -20.65 -6.16 20.88
C THR A 271 -20.14 -4.81 20.36
N THR A 272 -19.31 -4.09 21.13
CA THR A 272 -18.71 -2.82 20.70
C THR A 272 -17.90 -2.98 19.41
N LEU A 273 -17.06 -4.01 19.31
CA LEU A 273 -16.25 -4.24 18.11
C LEU A 273 -17.11 -4.67 16.91
N THR A 274 -18.12 -5.51 17.13
CA THR A 274 -19.05 -5.92 16.06
C THR A 274 -19.84 -4.72 15.51
N GLN A 275 -20.34 -3.85 16.40
CA GLN A 275 -20.98 -2.59 16.02
C GLN A 275 -20.04 -1.65 15.28
N MET A 276 -18.74 -1.63 15.62
CA MET A 276 -17.73 -0.87 14.89
C MET A 276 -17.55 -1.40 13.45
N PHE A 277 -17.53 -2.72 13.25
CA PHE A 277 -17.29 -3.33 11.93
C PHE A 277 -18.45 -3.13 10.96
N HIS A 278 -19.67 -3.19 11.47
CA HIS A 278 -20.89 -2.84 10.75
C HIS A 278 -21.27 -1.37 10.91
N GLY A 279 -20.37 -0.60 11.52
CA GLY A 279 -20.57 0.78 11.90
C GLY A 279 -20.72 1.72 10.71
N PRO A 280 -20.90 3.01 11.01
CA PRO A 280 -21.32 3.98 10.02
C PRO A 280 -20.32 4.04 8.86
N GLY A 281 -20.84 3.92 7.64
CA GLY A 281 -20.05 3.77 6.42
C GLY A 281 -19.01 4.87 6.16
N PRO A 282 -18.36 4.87 4.98
CA PRO A 282 -17.19 5.70 4.69
C PRO A 282 -17.37 7.20 5.01
N ASN A 283 -18.60 7.71 4.97
CA ASN A 283 -18.99 9.07 5.34
C ASN A 283 -18.44 9.52 6.70
N LYS A 284 -18.55 8.69 7.75
CA LYS A 284 -18.13 9.11 9.10
C LYS A 284 -16.61 9.09 9.31
N THR A 285 -15.87 8.32 8.50
CA THR A 285 -14.39 8.38 8.50
C THR A 285 -13.85 9.58 7.72
N MET A 286 -14.68 10.20 6.86
CA MET A 286 -14.21 11.18 5.89
C MET A 286 -13.71 12.46 6.55
N GLU A 287 -14.36 12.88 7.63
CA GLU A 287 -13.93 14.05 8.40
C GLU A 287 -12.49 13.88 8.91
N GLY A 288 -12.19 12.79 9.62
CA GLY A 288 -10.84 12.51 10.12
C GLY A 288 -9.80 12.38 9.00
N VAL A 289 -10.21 11.88 7.83
CA VAL A 289 -9.37 11.81 6.62
C VAL A 289 -9.05 13.19 6.08
N ILE A 290 -10.06 14.05 5.91
CA ILE A 290 -9.90 15.42 5.42
C ILE A 290 -9.08 16.24 6.41
N GLN A 291 -9.39 16.18 7.71
CA GLN A 291 -8.60 16.86 8.75
C GLN A 291 -7.13 16.42 8.74
N THR A 292 -6.84 15.14 8.50
CA THR A 292 -5.45 14.65 8.37
C THR A 292 -4.71 15.29 7.19
N MET A 293 -5.40 15.47 6.06
CA MET A 293 -4.81 16.10 4.87
C MET A 293 -4.70 17.61 5.06
N TRP A 294 -5.69 18.20 5.72
CA TRP A 294 -5.76 19.63 5.99
C TRP A 294 -4.69 20.10 6.97
N SER A 295 -4.41 19.33 8.03
CA SER A 295 -3.44 19.72 9.06
C SER A 295 -2.01 19.91 8.52
N ALA A 296 -1.70 19.36 7.35
CA ALA A 296 -0.39 19.51 6.70
C ALA A 296 -0.30 20.75 5.80
N ILE A 297 -1.42 21.37 5.43
CA ILE A 297 -1.51 22.38 4.37
C ILE A 297 -0.75 23.67 4.69
N ASP A 298 -0.72 24.04 5.98
CA ASP A 298 -0.07 25.26 6.46
C ASP A 298 1.40 25.03 6.85
N SER A 299 1.98 23.88 6.51
CA SER A 299 3.44 23.69 6.66
C SER A 299 4.22 24.53 5.63
N PRO A 300 5.42 25.05 5.96
CA PRO A 300 6.24 25.80 5.02
C PRO A 300 6.51 25.06 3.71
N ALA A 301 6.71 23.75 3.79
CA ALA A 301 6.97 22.91 2.62
C ALA A 301 5.73 22.79 1.69
N MET A 302 4.53 22.72 2.25
CA MET A 302 3.29 22.71 1.47
C MET A 302 3.04 24.05 0.79
N ARG A 303 3.22 25.17 1.52
CA ARG A 303 3.11 26.53 0.94
C ARG A 303 4.10 26.75 -0.21
N ALA A 304 5.30 26.17 -0.13
CA ALA A 304 6.30 26.30 -1.18
C ALA A 304 5.92 25.57 -2.49
N CYS A 305 5.18 24.45 -2.41
CA CYS A 305 4.84 23.64 -3.58
C CYS A 305 3.38 23.75 -4.04
N CYS A 306 2.50 24.38 -3.26
CA CYS A 306 1.11 24.61 -3.60
C CYS A 306 0.77 26.10 -3.53
N SER A 307 0.43 26.70 -4.67
CA SER A 307 0.14 28.14 -4.81
C SER A 307 -1.00 28.61 -3.92
N ASN A 308 -2.01 27.76 -3.72
CA ASN A 308 -3.12 28.04 -2.81
C ASN A 308 -3.79 26.74 -2.33
N LYS A 309 -4.69 26.88 -1.35
CA LYS A 309 -5.41 25.76 -0.75
C LYS A 309 -6.38 25.08 -1.73
N LEU A 310 -6.92 25.82 -2.71
CA LEU A 310 -7.83 25.28 -3.72
C LEU A 310 -7.15 24.24 -4.61
N ALA A 311 -5.91 24.53 -5.05
CA ALA A 311 -5.11 23.60 -5.85
C ALA A 311 -4.83 22.28 -5.13
N TYR A 312 -4.62 22.33 -3.82
CA TYR A 312 -4.49 21.10 -3.02
C TYR A 312 -5.81 20.34 -2.88
N PHE A 313 -6.93 21.05 -2.70
CA PHE A 313 -8.23 20.40 -2.63
C PHE A 313 -8.60 19.68 -3.94
N MET A 314 -8.24 20.24 -5.10
CA MET A 314 -8.39 19.53 -6.39
C MET A 314 -7.62 18.20 -6.40
N LYS A 315 -6.40 18.15 -5.83
CA LYS A 315 -5.65 16.89 -5.70
C LYS A 315 -6.32 15.92 -4.72
N MET A 316 -6.85 16.43 -3.60
CA MET A 316 -7.62 15.62 -2.65
C MET A 316 -8.84 14.99 -3.33
N TRP A 317 -9.58 15.75 -4.14
CA TRP A 317 -10.73 15.26 -4.89
C TRP A 317 -10.38 14.07 -5.80
N GLU A 318 -9.33 14.22 -6.61
CA GLU A 318 -8.83 13.12 -7.45
C GLU A 318 -8.32 11.94 -6.61
N GLY A 319 -7.71 12.22 -5.46
CA GLY A 319 -7.35 11.19 -4.47
C GLY A 319 -8.55 10.42 -3.93
N PHE A 320 -9.68 11.10 -3.72
CA PHE A 320 -10.93 10.49 -3.26
C PHE A 320 -11.62 9.68 -4.36
N LYS A 321 -11.51 10.09 -5.62
CA LYS A 321 -11.89 9.26 -6.77
C LYS A 321 -11.07 7.98 -6.85
N MET A 322 -9.73 8.08 -6.83
CA MET A 322 -8.86 6.90 -6.88
C MET A 322 -9.12 5.90 -5.73
N GLN A 323 -9.54 6.39 -4.57
CA GLN A 323 -9.84 5.57 -3.40
C GLN A 323 -11.29 5.08 -3.32
N GLY A 324 -12.13 5.37 -4.32
CA GLY A 324 -13.52 4.90 -4.36
C GLY A 324 -14.43 5.58 -3.33
N TYR A 325 -14.11 6.82 -2.93
CA TYR A 325 -15.00 7.62 -2.08
C TYR A 325 -15.97 8.45 -2.90
N ILE A 326 -15.49 9.06 -3.99
CA ILE A 326 -16.27 9.89 -4.92
C ILE A 326 -16.31 9.16 -6.27
N ARG A 327 -17.47 9.14 -6.96
CA ARG A 327 -17.57 8.57 -8.31
C ARG A 327 -16.64 9.28 -9.28
N THR A 328 -16.04 8.54 -10.22
CA THR A 328 -15.08 9.08 -11.19
C THR A 328 -15.64 10.19 -12.07
N ASN A 329 -16.92 10.12 -12.42
CA ASN A 329 -17.63 11.09 -13.26
C ASN A 329 -18.06 12.37 -12.52
N VAL A 330 -17.90 12.45 -11.20
CA VAL A 330 -18.27 13.65 -10.43
C VAL A 330 -17.11 14.66 -10.50
N SER A 331 -17.32 15.74 -11.25
CA SER A 331 -16.37 16.84 -11.39
C SER A 331 -16.14 17.59 -10.08
N PHE A 332 -14.95 18.18 -9.96
CA PHE A 332 -14.62 19.06 -8.85
C PHE A 332 -15.48 20.34 -8.92
N PRO A 333 -16.15 20.78 -7.84
CA PRO A 333 -17.02 21.96 -7.85
C PRO A 333 -16.22 23.28 -7.80
N PHE A 334 -15.40 23.54 -8.82
CA PHE A 334 -14.44 24.64 -8.86
C PHE A 334 -15.08 26.03 -8.60
N SER A 335 -16.16 26.33 -9.32
CA SER A 335 -16.84 27.63 -9.26
C SER A 335 -17.42 27.94 -7.87
N SER A 336 -17.86 26.93 -7.13
CA SER A 336 -18.40 27.10 -5.77
C SER A 336 -17.35 27.59 -4.78
N PHE A 337 -16.09 27.18 -4.94
CA PHE A 337 -15.01 27.58 -4.06
C PHE A 337 -14.32 28.88 -4.50
N GLN A 338 -14.34 29.19 -5.80
CA GLN A 338 -13.79 30.45 -6.31
C GLN A 338 -14.64 31.65 -5.89
N LYS A 339 -15.98 31.54 -5.95
CA LYS A 339 -16.90 32.66 -5.64
C LYS A 339 -16.91 33.04 -4.16
N ASN A 340 -16.75 32.05 -3.27
CA ASN A 340 -17.02 32.23 -1.85
C ASN A 340 -15.76 32.45 -1.00
N ASN A 341 -14.55 32.43 -1.60
CA ASN A 341 -13.26 32.53 -0.90
C ASN A 341 -13.10 31.58 0.31
N SER A 342 -13.89 30.50 0.36
CA SER A 342 -14.19 29.70 1.56
C SER A 342 -13.47 28.35 1.58
N VAL A 343 -12.24 28.30 1.05
CA VAL A 343 -11.44 27.07 1.09
C VAL A 343 -10.95 26.83 2.52
N ASN A 344 -11.79 26.14 3.29
CA ASN A 344 -11.53 25.71 4.67
C ASN A 344 -11.96 24.25 4.87
N VAL A 345 -11.59 23.68 6.02
CA VAL A 345 -11.84 22.26 6.33
C VAL A 345 -13.34 21.91 6.34
N GLU A 346 -14.19 22.81 6.82
CA GLU A 346 -15.64 22.61 6.91
C GLU A 346 -16.29 22.58 5.53
N GLY A 347 -16.00 23.60 4.69
CA GLY A 347 -16.52 23.69 3.33
C GLY A 347 -16.09 22.52 2.46
N ILE A 348 -14.83 22.08 2.60
CA ILE A 348 -14.32 20.89 1.93
C ILE A 348 -15.05 19.63 2.39
N THR A 349 -15.22 19.47 3.71
CA THR A 349 -15.93 18.32 4.28
C THR A 349 -17.36 18.25 3.78
N LYS A 350 -18.07 19.39 3.80
CA LYS A 350 -19.44 19.50 3.26
C LYS A 350 -19.51 19.13 1.78
N ALA A 351 -18.59 19.63 0.94
CA ALA A 351 -18.57 19.32 -0.49
C ALA A 351 -18.30 17.83 -0.78
N VAL A 352 -17.35 17.22 -0.06
CA VAL A 352 -17.05 15.79 -0.22
C VAL A 352 -18.22 14.94 0.24
N LEU A 353 -18.80 15.23 1.42
CA LEU A 353 -19.97 14.49 1.91
C LEU A 353 -21.19 14.65 1.01
N ALA A 354 -21.43 15.84 0.46
CA ALA A 354 -22.48 16.07 -0.52
C ALA A 354 -22.26 15.20 -1.77
N ALA A 355 -21.06 15.17 -2.33
CA ALA A 355 -20.75 14.31 -3.48
C ALA A 355 -20.94 12.81 -3.17
N MET A 356 -20.55 12.36 -1.98
CA MET A 356 -20.73 10.98 -1.53
C MET A 356 -22.22 10.61 -1.36
N ASN A 357 -23.05 11.55 -0.88
CA ASN A 357 -24.47 11.32 -0.61
C ASN A 357 -25.34 11.42 -1.87
N THR A 358 -25.05 12.37 -2.76
CA THR A 358 -25.79 12.55 -4.01
C THR A 358 -25.45 11.46 -5.03
N ASN A 359 -24.22 10.93 -4.98
CA ASN A 359 -23.73 9.92 -5.92
C ASN A 359 -23.15 8.71 -5.17
N PRO A 360 -23.96 7.99 -4.36
CA PRO A 360 -23.45 6.94 -3.48
C PRO A 360 -22.90 5.77 -4.30
N LEU A 361 -21.72 5.28 -3.93
CA LEU A 361 -21.16 4.03 -4.47
C LEU A 361 -21.53 2.85 -3.57
N SER A 362 -22.00 1.75 -4.12
CA SER A 362 -22.12 0.47 -3.42
C SER A 362 -20.73 -0.09 -3.06
N SER A 363 -20.67 -1.09 -2.16
CA SER A 363 -19.40 -1.75 -1.82
C SER A 363 -18.72 -2.37 -3.05
N THR A 364 -19.50 -2.95 -3.95
CA THR A 364 -19.02 -3.55 -5.20
C THR A 364 -18.46 -2.50 -6.14
N GLU A 365 -19.18 -1.39 -6.36
CA GLU A 365 -18.70 -0.31 -7.23
C GLU A 365 -17.44 0.35 -6.67
N ARG A 366 -17.35 0.56 -5.34
CA ARG A 366 -16.12 1.07 -4.69
C ARG A 366 -14.92 0.14 -4.91
N LYS A 367 -15.14 -1.18 -4.88
CA LYS A 367 -14.07 -2.17 -5.16
C LYS A 367 -13.67 -2.10 -6.63
N ALA A 368 -14.63 -2.09 -7.55
CA ALA A 368 -14.39 -2.00 -8.99
C ALA A 368 -13.63 -0.72 -9.37
N GLN A 369 -14.06 0.44 -8.87
CA GLN A 369 -13.41 1.73 -9.14
C GLN A 369 -11.95 1.77 -8.64
N ARG A 370 -11.69 1.26 -7.43
CA ARG A 370 -10.32 1.15 -6.91
C ARG A 370 -9.48 0.19 -7.75
N ARG A 371 -10.05 -0.92 -8.21
CA ARG A 371 -9.37 -1.87 -9.10
C ARG A 371 -9.04 -1.23 -10.43
N GLN A 372 -9.96 -0.47 -11.03
CA GLN A 372 -9.72 0.24 -12.29
C GLN A 372 -8.57 1.24 -12.16
N ALA A 373 -8.56 2.06 -11.11
CA ALA A 373 -7.46 3.00 -10.85
C ALA A 373 -6.11 2.28 -10.68
N LEU A 374 -6.11 1.12 -10.01
CA LEU A 374 -4.93 0.27 -9.84
C LEU A 374 -4.42 -0.28 -11.18
N VAL A 375 -5.30 -0.89 -11.98
CA VAL A 375 -4.96 -1.44 -13.30
C VAL A 375 -4.40 -0.35 -14.21
N GLN A 376 -5.06 0.81 -14.26
CA GLN A 376 -4.59 1.96 -15.03
C GLN A 376 -3.21 2.45 -14.57
N ALA A 377 -2.91 2.43 -13.28
CA ALA A 377 -1.61 2.83 -12.77
C ALA A 377 -0.46 1.89 -13.23
N TYR A 378 -0.75 0.60 -13.42
CA TYR A 378 0.21 -0.39 -13.91
C TYR A 378 0.16 -0.62 -15.42
N ALA A 379 -0.83 -0.04 -16.12
CA ALA A 379 -0.94 -0.13 -17.57
C ALA A 379 0.31 0.47 -18.23
N GLY A 380 0.94 -0.30 -19.11
CA GLY A 380 2.17 0.12 -19.80
C GLY A 380 3.42 0.19 -18.93
N MET A 381 3.39 -0.30 -17.68
CA MET A 381 4.57 -0.30 -16.82
C MET A 381 5.72 -1.11 -17.44
N PRO A 382 6.94 -0.54 -17.57
CA PRO A 382 8.08 -1.25 -18.12
C PRO A 382 8.34 -2.59 -17.41
N ARG A 383 8.62 -3.65 -18.18
CA ARG A 383 8.92 -4.99 -17.65
C ARG A 383 10.04 -4.98 -16.60
N ARG A 384 11.05 -4.11 -16.78
CA ARG A 384 12.12 -3.91 -15.80
C ARG A 384 11.57 -3.53 -14.42
N ILE A 385 10.66 -2.56 -14.36
CA ILE A 385 10.08 -2.09 -13.10
C ILE A 385 9.20 -3.18 -12.49
N ILE A 386 8.41 -3.90 -13.29
CA ILE A 386 7.63 -5.06 -12.81
C ILE A 386 8.55 -6.12 -12.18
N ALA A 387 9.66 -6.46 -12.83
CA ALA A 387 10.63 -7.41 -12.28
C ALA A 387 11.25 -6.91 -10.97
N GLN A 388 11.51 -5.61 -10.83
CA GLN A 388 12.01 -5.04 -9.57
C GLN A 388 10.98 -5.16 -8.42
N ILE A 389 9.69 -4.94 -8.70
CA ILE A 389 8.62 -5.17 -7.72
C ILE A 389 8.58 -6.64 -7.32
N GLN A 390 8.58 -7.55 -8.30
CA GLN A 390 8.54 -8.99 -8.09
C GLN A 390 9.70 -9.47 -7.22
N GLU A 391 10.92 -8.98 -7.47
CA GLU A 391 12.08 -9.34 -6.65
C GLU A 391 12.00 -8.73 -5.24
N MET A 392 11.69 -7.44 -5.14
CA MET A 392 11.60 -6.74 -3.86
C MET A 392 10.54 -7.35 -2.93
N TYR A 393 9.41 -7.79 -3.49
CA TYR A 393 8.27 -8.36 -2.77
C TYR A 393 8.16 -9.87 -2.94
N ARG A 394 9.20 -10.56 -3.42
CA ARG A 394 9.18 -12.00 -3.74
C ARG A 394 8.61 -12.85 -2.61
N MET A 395 9.05 -12.57 -1.39
CA MET A 395 8.59 -13.27 -0.19
C MET A 395 7.16 -12.89 0.22
N ASP A 396 6.71 -11.65 -0.04
CA ASP A 396 5.32 -11.28 0.21
C ASP A 396 4.38 -12.05 -0.75
N PHE A 397 4.74 -12.17 -2.04
CA PHE A 397 3.98 -12.97 -3.00
C PHE A 397 3.92 -14.45 -2.58
N HIS A 398 5.08 -15.00 -2.21
CA HIS A 398 5.18 -16.40 -1.82
C HIS A 398 4.45 -16.72 -0.50
N LEU A 399 4.78 -16.02 0.60
CA LEU A 399 4.29 -16.35 1.95
C LEU A 399 2.81 -16.03 2.16
N PHE A 400 2.27 -15.05 1.42
CA PHE A 400 0.87 -14.64 1.57
C PHE A 400 -0.02 -15.06 0.39
N GLY A 401 0.52 -15.82 -0.57
CA GLY A 401 -0.24 -16.40 -1.68
C GLY A 401 -0.77 -15.37 -2.68
N TYR A 402 -0.08 -14.25 -2.89
CA TYR A 402 -0.49 -13.24 -3.88
C TYR A 402 0.01 -13.60 -5.28
N ASP A 403 -0.76 -13.21 -6.30
CA ASP A 403 -0.32 -13.28 -7.70
C ASP A 403 0.85 -12.32 -7.94
N ALA A 404 1.95 -12.84 -8.45
CA ALA A 404 3.14 -12.06 -8.79
C ALA A 404 2.99 -11.30 -10.11
N ASN A 405 1.92 -11.51 -10.88
CA ASN A 405 1.65 -10.75 -12.10
C ASN A 405 0.98 -9.40 -11.78
N PRO A 406 1.26 -8.35 -12.57
CA PRO A 406 0.62 -7.07 -12.38
C PRO A 406 -0.90 -7.17 -12.55
N PRO A 407 -1.65 -6.27 -11.89
CA PRO A 407 -3.10 -6.25 -11.98
C PRO A 407 -3.56 -6.02 -13.42
N THR A 408 -4.38 -6.94 -13.92
CA THR A 408 -5.10 -6.84 -15.21
C THR A 408 -6.54 -6.40 -15.04
#